data_AF-B8KWQ0-F1
#
_entry.id   AF-B8KWQ0-F1
#
_cell.length_a   1.000
_cell.length_b   1.000
_cell.length_c   1.000
_cell.angle_alpha   90.00
_cell.angle_beta   90.00
_cell.angle_gamma   90.00
#
_symmetry.space_group_name_H-M   'P 1'
#
loop_
_entity.id
_entity.type
_entity.pdbx_description
1 polymer ?
#
loop_
_entity_poly.entity_id
_entity_poly.type
_entity_poly.pdbx_seq_one_letter_code
_entity_poly.pdbx_strand_id
1 'polypeptide(L)' 'MLGKWKDQLVDKYRSRIREKAITRAKARIAIAGRSVESFTEDELETIVREEEDKLRSDILKSTGLAALLILGIT' A
#
# COMPACT_ATOMS: atom_id res chain seq x y z
N MET A 1 -28.39 -6.49 -2.76
CA MET A 1 -27.92 -5.24 -3.40
C MET A 1 -26.75 -4.57 -2.66
N LEU A 2 -26.65 -4.65 -1.33
CA LEU A 2 -25.51 -4.11 -0.55
C LEU A 2 -24.13 -4.75 -0.85
N GLY A 3 -24.08 -6.04 -1.18
CA GLY A 3 -22.82 -6.75 -1.46
C GLY A 3 -22.03 -6.16 -2.64
N LYS A 4 -22.70 -5.86 -3.75
CA LYS A 4 -22.07 -5.33 -4.96
C LYS A 4 -21.34 -3.98 -4.73
N TRP A 5 -21.89 -3.12 -3.87
CA TRP A 5 -21.28 -1.84 -3.54
C TRP A 5 -20.06 -1.98 -2.63
N LYS A 6 -20.12 -2.91 -1.66
CA LYS A 6 -18.98 -3.24 -0.80
C LYS A 6 -17.81 -3.77 -1.62
N ASP A 7 -18.08 -4.69 -2.54
CA ASP A 7 -17.04 -5.31 -3.38
C ASP A 7 -16.36 -4.26 -4.29
N GLN A 8 -17.15 -3.37 -4.91
CA GLN A 8 -16.60 -2.27 -5.72
C GLN A 8 -15.70 -1.31 -4.91
N LEU A 9 -16.08 -1.01 -3.67
CA LEU A 9 -15.27 -0.15 -2.79
C LEU A 9 -13.97 -0.83 -2.36
N VAL A 10 -14.04 -2.12 -2.03
CA VAL A 10 -12.87 -2.93 -1.68
C VAL A 10 -11.90 -3.03 -2.85
N ASP A 11 -12.40 -3.29 -4.05
CA ASP A 11 -11.57 -3.41 -5.26
C ASP A 11 -10.92 -2.07 -5.63
N LYS A 12 -11.69 -0.98 -5.54
CA LYS A 12 -11.15 0.36 -5.77
C LYS A 12 -10.06 0.70 -4.75
N TYR A 13 -10.25 0.35 -3.49
CA TYR A 13 -9.23 0.55 -2.46
C TYR A 13 -7.98 -0.30 -2.72
N ARG A 14 -8.14 -1.59 -3.06
CA ARG A 14 -7.02 -2.48 -3.40
C ARG A 14 -6.21 -1.96 -4.57
N SER A 15 -6.88 -1.51 -5.64
CA SER A 15 -6.22 -0.92 -6.80
C SER A 15 -5.40 0.32 -6.41
N ARG A 16 -5.96 1.22 -5.60
CA ARG A 16 -5.25 2.41 -5.10
C ARG A 16 -4.02 2.07 -4.25
N ILE A 17 -4.12 1.06 -3.40
CA ILE A 17 -2.98 0.59 -2.59
C ILE A 17 -1.88 0.06 -3.49
N ARG A 18 -2.23 -0.72 -4.51
CA ARG A 18 -1.26 -1.27 -5.45
C ARG A 18 -0.59 -0.20 -6.31
N GLU A 19 -1.34 0.76 -6.87
CA GLU A 19 -0.78 1.92 -7.59
C GLU A 19 0.25 2.69 -6.73
N LYS A 20 -0.09 2.90 -5.46
CA LYS A 20 0.77 3.59 -4.50
C LYS A 20 2.00 2.76 -4.13
N ALA A 21 1.84 1.45 -3.98
CA ALA A 21 2.94 0.52 -3.73
C ALA A 21 3.93 0.47 -4.90
N ILE A 22 3.44 0.43 -6.15
CA ILE A 22 4.28 0.51 -7.36
C ILE A 22 5.08 1.82 -7.37
N THR A 23 4.45 2.94 -7.02
CA THR A 23 5.12 4.23 -6.93
C THR A 23 6.22 4.23 -5.86
N ARG A 24 5.95 3.69 -4.67
CA ARG A 24 6.94 3.54 -3.60
C ARG A 24 8.08 2.61 -3.99
N ALA A 25 7.77 1.49 -4.65
CA ALA A 25 8.75 0.54 -5.16
C ALA A 25 9.72 1.22 -6.14
N LYS A 26 9.20 1.96 -7.12
CA LYS A 26 10.00 2.74 -8.07
C LYS A 26 10.89 3.77 -7.36
N ALA A 27 10.34 4.50 -6.38
CA ALA A 27 11.11 5.45 -5.60
C ALA A 27 12.22 4.76 -4.80
N ARG A 28 11.94 3.62 -4.15
CA ARG A 28 12.91 2.82 -3.40
C ARG A 28 14.05 2.32 -4.28
N ILE A 29 13.73 1.83 -5.46
CA ILE A 29 14.71 1.38 -6.47
C ILE A 29 15.59 2.55 -6.93
N ALA A 30 14.99 3.69 -7.24
CA ALA A 30 15.71 4.89 -7.67
C ALA A 30 16.63 5.44 -6.57
N ILE A 31 16.18 5.47 -5.31
CA ILE A 31 16.99 5.88 -4.16
C ILE A 31 18.19 4.94 -3.97
N ALA A 32 18.04 3.65 -4.27
CA ALA A 32 19.13 2.68 -4.24
C ALA A 32 20.08 2.79 -5.44
N GLY A 33 19.89 3.77 -6.34
CA GLY A 33 20.72 3.96 -7.53
C GLY A 33 20.56 2.87 -8.58
N ARG A 34 19.44 2.13 -8.55
CA ARG A 34 19.13 1.05 -9.50
C ARG A 34 18.01 1.44 -10.45
N SER A 35 17.94 0.74 -11.58
CA SER A 35 16.86 0.89 -12.57
C SER A 35 15.82 -0.21 -12.41
N VAL A 36 14.56 0.06 -12.74
CA VAL A 36 13.47 -0.92 -12.62
C VAL A 36 13.70 -2.11 -13.56
N GLU A 37 14.36 -1.86 -14.70
CA GLU A 37 14.74 -2.83 -15.72
C GLU A 37 15.87 -3.76 -15.26
N SER A 38 16.52 -3.48 -14.12
CA SER A 38 17.54 -4.36 -13.54
C SER A 38 16.97 -5.51 -12.72
N PHE A 39 15.63 -5.59 -12.60
CA PHE A 39 14.91 -6.60 -11.84
C PHE A 39 14.04 -7.44 -12.77
N THR A 40 13.91 -8.71 -12.44
CA THR A 40 12.92 -9.61 -13.03
C THR A 40 11.51 -9.24 -12.57
N GLU A 41 10.50 -9.74 -13.30
CA GLU A 41 9.10 -9.50 -12.94
C GLU A 41 8.76 -10.05 -11.53
N ASP A 42 9.28 -11.22 -11.18
CA ASP A 42 9.08 -11.83 -9.85
C ASP A 42 9.73 -11.01 -8.72
N GLU A 43 10.90 -10.43 -8.98
CA GLU A 43 11.57 -9.55 -8.03
C GLU A 43 10.80 -8.23 -7.84
N LEU A 44 10.34 -7.63 -8.94
CA LEU A 44 9.50 -6.44 -8.88
C LEU A 44 8.19 -6.71 -8.15
N GLU A 45 7.55 -7.86 -8.39
CA GLU A 45 6.34 -8.25 -7.67
C GLU A 45 6.59 -8.37 -6.17
N THR A 46 7.72 -8.98 -5.80
CA THR A 46 8.12 -9.10 -4.39
C THR A 46 8.30 -7.73 -3.75
N ILE A 47 9.02 -6.82 -4.42
CA ILE A 47 9.24 -5.44 -3.96
C ILE A 47 7.92 -4.68 -3.82
N VAL A 48 7.02 -4.79 -4.80
CA VAL A 48 5.71 -4.13 -4.77
C VAL A 48 4.86 -4.70 -3.63
N ARG A 49 4.86 -6.02 -3.43
CA ARG A 49 4.10 -6.67 -2.35
C ARG A 49 4.58 -6.24 -0.97
N GLU A 50 5.88 -6.13 -0.76
CA GLU A 50 6.44 -5.57 0.48
C GLU A 50 5.97 -4.13 0.72
N GLU A 51 5.93 -3.30 -0.32
CA GLU A 51 5.44 -1.92 -0.19
C GLU A 51 3.93 -1.87 0.06
N GLU A 52 3.14 -2.78 -0.53
CA GLU A 52 1.71 -2.93 -0.21
C GLU A 52 1.49 -3.27 1.27
N ASP A 53 2.25 -4.22 1.81
CA ASP A 53 2.14 -4.64 3.20
C ASP A 53 2.51 -3.51 4.17
N LYS A 54 3.58 -2.77 3.87
CA LYS A 54 3.95 -1.56 4.61
C LYS A 54 2.82 -0.53 4.55
N LEU A 55 2.26 -0.26 3.37
CA LEU A 55 1.16 0.67 3.20
C LEU A 55 -0.07 0.29 4.02
N ARG A 56 -0.44 -0.99 4.05
CA ARG A 56 -1.56 -1.48 4.86
C ARG A 56 -1.30 -1.30 6.35
N SER A 57 -0.08 -1.64 6.79
CA SER A 57 0.36 -1.41 8.18
C SER A 57 0.32 0.08 8.54
N ASP A 58 0.85 0.95 7.68
CA ASP A 58 0.87 2.40 7.90
C ASP A 58 -0.55 2.97 8.04
N ILE A 59 -1.47 2.50 7.19
CA ILE A 59 -2.87 2.91 7.25
C ILE A 59 -3.51 2.43 8.55
N LEU A 60 -3.34 1.16 8.90
CA LEU A 60 -3.91 0.63 10.15
C LEU A 60 -3.37 1.35 11.39
N LYS A 61 -2.06 1.65 11.41
CA LYS A 61 -1.42 2.40 12.50
C LYS A 61 -1.94 3.83 12.55
N SER A 62 -1.98 4.54 11.42
CA SER A 62 -2.43 5.93 11.37
C SER A 62 -3.91 6.08 11.70
N THR A 63 -4.78 5.20 11.19
CA THR A 63 -6.21 5.23 11.51
C THR A 63 -6.47 4.78 12.94
N GLY A 64 -5.74 3.78 13.44
CA GLY A 64 -5.81 3.33 14.82
C GLY A 64 -5.39 4.44 15.79
N LEU A 65 -4.25 5.09 15.53
CA LEU A 65 -3.79 6.23 16.33
C LEU A 65 -4.78 7.39 16.28
N ALA A 66 -5.30 7.75 15.10
CA ALA A 66 -6.31 8.80 14.97
C ALA A 66 -7.59 8.46 15.76
N ALA A 67 -8.03 7.20 15.74
CA ALA A 67 -9.18 6.75 16.52
C ALA A 67 -8.92 6.85 18.03
N LEU A 68 -7.73 6.44 18.50
CA LEU A 68 -7.35 6.55 19.91
C LEU A 68 -7.33 8.00 20.39
N LEU A 69 -6.80 8.92 19.58
CA LEU A 69 -6.79 10.36 19.88
C LEU A 69 -8.22 10.93 20.01
N ILE A 70 -9.13 10.55 19.10
CA ILE A 70 -10.55 10.96 19.17
C ILE A 70 -11.22 10.44 20.45
N LEU A 71 -10.85 9.23 20.88
CA LEU A 71 -11.37 8.60 22.10
C LEU A 71 -10.72 9.12 23.39
N GLY A 72 -9.76 10.05 23.28
CA GLY A 72 -9.05 10.61 24.44
C GLY A 72 -8.08 9.63 25.11
N ILE A 73 -7.71 8.55 24.43
CA ILE A 73 -6.70 7.61 24.89
C ILE A 73 -5.35 8.13 24.37
N THR A 74 -4.66 8.88 25.21
CA THR A 74 -3.34 9.48 24.96
C THR A 74 -2.28 8.91 25.87
#